data_AF-A0A540K698-F1
#
_entry.id   AF-A0A540K698-F1
#
_cell.length_a   1.000
_cell.length_b   1.000
_cell.length_c   1.000
_cell.angle_alpha   90.00
_cell.angle_beta   90.00
_cell.angle_gamma   90.00
#
_symmetry.space_group_name_H-M   'P 1'
#
loop_
_entity.id
_entity.type
_entity.pdbx_description
1 polymer ?
#
loop_
_entity_poly.entity_id
_entity_poly.type
_entity_poly.pdbx_seq_one_letter_code
_entity_poly.pdbx_strand_id
1 'polypeptide(L)'
;MLCGAGMLWMGWSGFNGGAPYAANIVAPIAVLNTNICAATSLLVWTSLDVVFFGKPSVIEAVQGMMTGLVCITPGAGLVQSWAAILMGMLSGSIPWVSMMVLHKKSALLQKVRLSAFRTQHFLVLFFGI
;
A
#
# COMPACT_ATOMS: atom_id res chain seq x y z
N MET A 1 -17.27 -3.37 1.95
CA MET A 1 -15.89 -2.97 1.54
C MET A 1 -15.05 -2.50 2.73
N LEU A 2 -15.46 -1.45 3.46
CA LEU A 2 -14.66 -0.89 4.57
C LEU A 2 -14.36 -1.87 5.71
N CYS A 3 -15.33 -2.69 6.12
CA CYS A 3 -15.09 -3.76 7.11
C CYS A 3 -14.00 -4.73 6.65
N GLY A 4 -14.05 -5.18 5.39
CA GLY A 4 -13.02 -6.03 4.80
C GLY A 4 -11.65 -5.35 4.73
N ALA A 5 -11.61 -4.05 4.43
CA ALA A 5 -10.36 -3.27 4.44
C ALA A 5 -9.75 -3.18 5.86
N GLY A 6 -10.57 -2.94 6.88
CA GLY A 6 -10.14 -2.93 8.28
C GLY A 6 -9.64 -4.30 8.76
N MET A 7 -10.35 -5.38 8.41
CA MET A 7 -9.91 -6.75 8.69
C MET A 7 -8.60 -7.08 7.99
N LEU A 8 -8.42 -6.63 6.74
CA LEU A 8 -7.18 -6.82 5.99
C LEU A 8 -6.01 -6.10 6.67
N TRP A 9 -6.19 -4.83 7.07
CA TRP A 9 -5.15 -4.06 7.76
C TRP A 9 -4.75 -4.73 9.08
N MET A 10 -5.75 -5.08 9.89
CA MET A 10 -5.52 -5.76 11.16
C MET A 10 -4.82 -7.11 10.95
N GLY A 11 -5.27 -7.90 9.99
CA GLY A 11 -4.67 -9.18 9.61
C GLY A 11 -3.22 -9.02 9.13
N TRP A 12 -2.92 -8.00 8.33
CA TRP A 12 -1.57 -7.72 7.84
C TRP A 12 -0.62 -7.27 8.96
N SER A 13 -1.14 -6.53 9.94
CA SER A 13 -0.38 -6.16 11.13
C SER A 13 0.01 -7.40 11.94
N GLY A 14 -0.91 -8.35 12.08
CA GLY A 14 -0.62 -9.66 12.69
C GLY A 14 0.34 -10.51 11.86
N PHE A 15 0.20 -10.50 10.53
CA PHE A 15 1.08 -11.21 9.60
C PHE A 15 2.54 -10.73 9.72
N ASN A 16 2.76 -9.41 9.64
CA ASN A 16 4.10 -8.82 9.77
C ASN A 16 4.64 -8.90 11.20
N GLY A 17 3.80 -8.68 12.21
CA GLY A 17 4.17 -8.79 13.63
C GLY A 17 4.48 -10.22 14.07
N GLY A 18 3.86 -11.22 13.45
CA GLY A 18 4.08 -12.64 13.72
C GLY A 18 5.24 -13.27 12.93
N ALA A 19 5.75 -12.59 11.90
CA ALA A 19 6.86 -13.07 11.07
C ALA A 19 8.13 -13.47 11.85
N PRO A 20 8.49 -12.87 13.00
CA PRO A 20 9.62 -13.32 13.82
C PRO A 20 9.41 -14.65 14.54
N TYR A 21 8.20 -15.24 14.52
CA TYR A 21 7.81 -16.46 15.24
C TYR A 21 8.06 -16.46 16.75
N ALA A 22 8.32 -15.28 17.33
CA ALA A 22 8.58 -15.07 18.74
C ALA A 22 8.18 -13.65 19.16
N ALA A 23 7.76 -13.49 20.42
CA ALA A 23 7.44 -12.18 21.01
C ALA A 23 8.73 -11.46 21.45
N ASN A 24 9.52 -11.02 20.47
CA ASN A 24 10.76 -10.26 20.67
C ASN A 24 10.58 -8.78 20.25
N ILE A 25 11.64 -7.98 20.32
CA ILE A 25 11.59 -6.55 19.99
C ILE A 25 11.27 -6.27 18.50
N VAL A 26 11.47 -7.24 17.61
CA VAL A 26 11.20 -7.10 16.17
C VAL A 26 9.70 -7.12 15.90
N ALA A 27 8.91 -7.90 16.65
CA ALA A 27 7.47 -7.99 16.49
C ALA A 27 6.74 -6.63 16.65
N PRO A 28 6.91 -5.85 17.74
CA PRO A 28 6.26 -4.55 17.87
C PRO A 28 6.76 -3.54 16.84
N ILE A 29 8.04 -3.59 16.44
CA ILE A 29 8.57 -2.74 15.36
C ILE A 29 7.89 -3.07 14.03
N ALA A 30 7.70 -4.35 13.72
CA ALA A 30 7.01 -4.78 12.51
C ALA A 30 5.55 -4.32 12.47
N VAL A 31 4.83 -4.43 13.58
CA VAL A 31 3.46 -3.90 13.70
C VAL A 31 3.44 -2.38 13.53
N LEU A 32 4.35 -1.66 14.19
CA LEU A 32 4.44 -0.20 14.10
C LEU A 32 4.69 0.27 12.66
N ASN A 33 5.71 -0.29 12.01
CA ASN A 33 6.08 0.06 10.63
C ASN A 33 4.95 -0.27 9.65
N THR A 34 4.22 -1.37 9.88
CA THR A 34 3.06 -1.73 9.04
C THR A 34 1.97 -0.68 9.12
N ASN A 35 1.64 -0.22 10.32
CA ASN A 35 0.61 0.80 10.53
C ASN A 35 1.02 2.17 9.95
N ILE A 36 2.28 2.57 10.19
CA ILE A 36 2.81 3.83 9.67
C ILE A 36 2.80 3.83 8.13
N CYS A 37 3.30 2.77 7.50
CA CYS A 37 3.37 2.66 6.04
C CYS A 37 1.97 2.63 5.41
N ALA A 38 1.03 1.85 5.95
CA ALA A 38 -0.34 1.79 5.45
C ALA A 38 -1.06 3.14 5.58
N ALA A 39 -0.93 3.82 6.73
CA ALA A 39 -1.55 5.12 6.96
C ALA A 39 -0.99 6.20 6.03
N THR A 40 0.34 6.26 5.89
CA THR A 40 1.00 7.24 5.01
C THR A 40 0.67 7.00 3.53
N SER A 41 0.64 5.74 3.08
CA SER A 41 0.23 5.38 1.72
C SER A 41 -1.23 5.75 1.43
N LEU A 42 -2.14 5.47 2.36
CA LEU A 42 -3.55 5.89 2.27
C LEU A 42 -3.66 7.42 2.17
N LEU A 43 -2.97 8.15 3.05
CA LEU A 43 -3.00 9.61 3.06
C LEU A 43 -2.46 10.22 1.77
N VAL A 44 -1.34 9.70 1.24
CA VAL A 44 -0.79 10.17 -0.03
C VAL A 44 -1.75 9.88 -1.19
N TRP A 45 -2.30 8.68 -1.27
CA TRP A 45 -3.24 8.31 -2.33
C TRP A 45 -4.47 9.22 -2.33
N THR A 46 -5.09 9.38 -1.15
CA THR A 46 -6.27 10.23 -0.99
C THR A 46 -5.97 11.70 -1.22
N SER A 47 -4.79 12.19 -0.83
CA SER A 47 -4.35 13.55 -1.13
C SER A 47 -4.19 13.77 -2.63
N LEU A 48 -3.60 12.81 -3.36
CA LEU A 48 -3.48 12.87 -4.81
C LEU A 48 -4.84 12.83 -5.50
N ASP A 49 -5.77 12.00 -5.03
CA ASP A 49 -7.15 11.99 -5.53
C ASP A 49 -7.82 13.36 -5.39
N VAL A 50 -7.68 14.01 -4.24
CA VAL A 50 -8.24 15.34 -4.00
C VAL A 50 -7.59 16.39 -4.89
N VAL A 51 -6.26 16.36 -5.05
CA VAL A 51 -5.53 17.35 -5.86
C VAL A 51 -5.88 17.24 -7.34
N PHE A 52 -5.99 16.03 -7.90
CA PHE A 52 -6.18 15.85 -9.34
C PHE A 52 -7.64 15.69 -9.78
N PHE A 53 -8.50 15.11 -8.94
CA PHE A 53 -9.90 14.87 -9.27
C PHE A 53 -10.88 15.73 -8.46
N GLY A 54 -10.39 16.51 -7.49
CA GLY A 54 -11.21 17.43 -6.69
C GLY A 54 -12.11 16.76 -5.65
N LYS A 55 -12.09 15.42 -5.56
CA LYS A 55 -12.91 14.65 -4.62
C LYS A 55 -12.20 13.38 -4.17
N PRO A 56 -12.28 13.02 -2.88
CA PRO A 56 -11.72 11.75 -2.39
C PRO A 56 -12.61 10.58 -2.81
N SER A 57 -12.00 9.43 -3.14
CA SER A 57 -12.70 8.17 -3.42
C SER A 57 -12.34 7.12 -2.37
N VAL A 58 -13.36 6.51 -1.75
CA VAL A 58 -13.16 5.49 -0.71
C VAL A 58 -12.55 4.21 -1.28
N ILE A 59 -12.92 3.83 -2.50
CA ILE A 59 -12.41 2.62 -3.15
C ILE A 59 -10.91 2.78 -3.44
N GLU A 60 -10.53 3.95 -3.92
CA GLU A 60 -9.13 4.30 -4.22
C GLU A 60 -8.31 4.47 -2.94
N ALA A 61 -8.89 5.02 -1.87
CA ALA A 61 -8.25 5.07 -0.56
C ALA A 61 -7.87 3.67 -0.03
N VAL A 62 -8.79 2.71 -0.16
CA VAL A 62 -8.53 1.30 0.23
C VAL A 62 -7.47 0.69 -0.68
N GLN A 63 -7.44 1.04 -1.96
CA GLN A 63 -6.38 0.62 -2.88
C GLN A 63 -5.00 1.12 -2.41
N GLY A 64 -4.89 2.40 -2.05
CA GLY A 64 -3.65 2.99 -1.54
C GLY A 64 -3.21 2.46 -0.18
N MET A 65 -4.15 2.07 0.67
CA MET A 65 -3.84 1.32 1.89
C MET A 65 -3.21 -0.03 1.57
N MET A 66 -3.78 -0.79 0.62
CA MET A 66 -3.23 -2.10 0.23
C MET A 66 -1.83 -1.97 -0.37
N THR A 67 -1.55 -0.92 -1.13
CA THR A 67 -0.21 -0.73 -1.71
C THR A 67 0.86 -0.49 -0.64
N GLY A 68 0.54 0.27 0.41
CA GLY A 68 1.44 0.48 1.55
C GLY A 68 1.67 -0.79 2.37
N LEU A 69 0.61 -1.57 2.61
CA LEU A 69 0.70 -2.86 3.30
C LEU A 69 1.59 -3.86 2.55
N VAL A 70 1.43 -3.95 1.23
CA VAL A 70 2.29 -4.80 0.39
C VAL A 70 3.74 -4.30 0.43
N CYS A 71 3.97 -2.99 0.24
CA CYS A 71 5.30 -2.41 0.16
C CYS A 71 6.17 -2.66 1.42
N ILE A 72 5.59 -2.60 2.62
CA ILE A 72 6.34 -2.75 3.87
C ILE A 72 6.62 -4.20 4.26
N THR A 73 5.93 -5.16 3.66
CA THR A 73 5.99 -6.60 4.01
C THR A 73 7.41 -7.17 4.08
N PRO A 74 8.31 -6.99 3.07
CA PRO A 74 9.66 -7.56 3.14
C PRO A 74 10.56 -6.93 4.21
N GLY A 75 10.21 -5.74 4.71
CA GLY A 75 11.05 -4.94 5.59
C GLY A 75 10.44 -4.62 6.95
N ALA A 76 9.25 -5.13 7.28
CA ALA A 76 8.45 -4.61 8.39
C ALA A 76 9.22 -4.56 9.71
N GLY A 77 9.94 -5.63 10.08
CA GLY A 77 10.74 -5.69 11.31
C GLY A 77 12.18 -5.17 11.18
N LEU A 78 12.62 -4.78 9.98
CA LEU A 78 14.03 -4.50 9.67
C LEU A 78 14.28 -3.01 9.39
N VAL A 79 13.30 -2.31 8.83
CA VAL A 79 13.44 -0.90 8.48
C VAL A 79 13.22 0.01 9.68
N GLN A 80 13.89 1.16 9.67
CA GLN A 80 13.65 2.22 10.65
C GLN A 80 12.26 2.83 10.41
N SER A 81 11.58 3.27 11.48
CA SER A 81 10.21 3.78 11.37
C SER A 81 10.07 5.04 10.51
N TRP A 82 11.11 5.88 10.41
CA TRP A 82 11.12 7.00 9.47
C TRP A 82 11.17 6.54 8.01
N ALA A 83 11.84 5.42 7.71
CA ALA A 83 11.90 4.86 6.37
C ALA A 83 10.55 4.26 5.96
N ALA A 84 9.78 3.71 6.91
CA ALA A 84 8.42 3.24 6.66
C ALA A 84 7.47 4.37 6.18
N ILE A 85 7.68 5.61 6.66
CA ILE A 85 6.95 6.79 6.17
C ILE A 85 7.29 7.06 4.70
N LEU A 86 8.59 7.06 4.35
CA LEU A 86 9.04 7.27 2.97
C LEU A 86 8.51 6.17 2.04
N MET A 87 8.58 4.92 2.47
CA MET A 87 8.04 3.78 1.71
C MET A 87 6.54 3.93 1.47
N GLY A 88 5.77 4.33 2.49
CA GLY A 88 4.35 4.60 2.34
C GLY A 88 4.05 5.74 1.38
N MET A 89 4.82 6.82 1.41
CA MET A 89 4.66 7.92 0.43
C MET A 89 4.94 7.47 -1.00
N LEU A 90 5.98 6.66 -1.21
CA LEU A 90 6.33 6.12 -2.53
C LEU A 90 5.30 5.09 -3.02
N SER A 91 4.84 4.20 -2.14
CA SER A 91 3.81 3.20 -2.48
C SER A 91 2.43 3.81 -2.69
N GLY A 92 2.15 4.97 -2.11
CA GLY A 92 0.93 5.74 -2.36
C GLY A 92 0.99 6.48 -3.70
N SER A 93 2.13 7.08 -4.03
CA SER A 93 2.27 7.94 -5.21
C SER A 93 2.55 7.18 -6.52
N ILE A 94 3.47 6.22 -6.52
CA ILE A 94 3.91 5.54 -7.75
C ILE A 94 2.76 4.74 -8.40
N PRO A 95 2.04 3.86 -7.68
CA PRO A 95 0.94 3.12 -8.29
C PRO A 95 -0.23 4.02 -8.64
N TRP A 96 -0.48 5.10 -7.88
CA TRP A 96 -1.49 6.10 -8.21
C TRP A 96 -1.23 6.74 -9.58
N VAL A 97 0.00 7.21 -9.82
CA VAL A 97 0.39 7.79 -11.13
C VAL A 97 0.25 6.76 -12.25
N SER A 98 0.68 5.52 -12.00
CA SER A 98 0.54 4.42 -12.96
C SER A 98 -0.92 4.14 -13.34
N MET A 99 -1.82 4.14 -12.36
CA MET A 99 -3.23 3.86 -12.61
C MET A 99 -3.98 5.02 -13.25
N MET A 100 -3.72 6.25 -12.81
CA MET A 100 -4.52 7.41 -13.19
C MET A 100 -4.00 8.10 -14.45
N VAL A 101 -2.68 8.07 -14.71
CA VAL A 101 -2.04 8.76 -15.84
C VAL A 101 -1.72 7.79 -16.98
N LEU A 102 -1.05 6.67 -16.67
CA LEU A 102 -0.55 5.73 -17.70
C LEU A 102 -1.66 4.87 -18.33
N HIS A 103 -2.75 4.61 -17.61
CA HIS A 103 -3.90 3.87 -18.16
C HIS A 103 -4.49 4.56 -19.40
N LYS A 104 -4.51 5.90 -19.45
CA LYS A 104 -5.04 6.63 -20.61
C LYS A 104 -4.18 6.54 -21.89
N LYS A 105 -2.91 6.12 -21.79
CA LYS A 105 -1.96 6.14 -22.91
C LYS A 105 -1.67 4.78 -23.56
N SER A 106 -1.95 3.65 -22.92
CA SER A 106 -1.56 2.32 -23.43
C SER A 106 -2.75 1.39 -23.68
N ALA A 107 -2.92 0.97 -24.94
CA ALA A 107 -3.96 0.02 -25.37
C ALA A 107 -3.80 -1.38 -24.73
N LEU A 108 -2.58 -1.76 -24.34
CA LEU A 108 -2.28 -3.02 -23.66
C LEU A 108 -2.85 -3.04 -22.23
N LEU A 109 -2.84 -1.87 -21.57
CA LEU A 109 -3.37 -1.67 -20.24
C LEU A 109 -4.90 -1.58 -20.21
N GLN A 110 -5.58 -1.26 -21.31
CA GLN A 110 -7.06 -1.27 -21.37
C GLN A 110 -7.64 -2.70 -21.46
N LYS A 111 -6.86 -3.68 -21.92
CA LYS A 111 -7.31 -5.06 -22.16
C LYS A 111 -7.40 -5.90 -20.87
N VAL A 112 -6.63 -5.55 -19.83
CA VAL A 112 -6.62 -6.25 -18.53
C VAL A 112 -7.61 -5.58 -17.58
N ARG A 113 -8.85 -6.10 -17.53
CA ARG A 113 -10.02 -5.50 -16.86
C ARG A 113 -10.13 -5.70 -15.35
N LEU A 114 -9.30 -6.53 -14.71
CA LEU A 114 -9.33 -6.66 -13.25
C LEU A 114 -8.46 -5.58 -12.59
N SER A 115 -9.10 -4.59 -12.01
CA SER A 115 -8.48 -3.52 -11.19
C SER A 115 -7.60 -4.07 -10.07
N ALA A 116 -7.94 -5.22 -9.48
CA ALA A 116 -7.13 -5.91 -8.46
C ALA A 116 -5.81 -6.49 -8.99
N PHE A 117 -5.77 -6.94 -10.24
CA PHE A 117 -4.57 -7.54 -10.84
C PHE A 117 -3.51 -6.47 -11.17
N ARG A 118 -3.95 -5.25 -11.49
CA ARG A 118 -3.06 -4.14 -11.87
C ARG A 118 -2.25 -3.59 -10.70
N THR A 119 -2.84 -3.48 -9.51
CA THR A 119 -2.15 -2.99 -8.31
C THR A 119 -1.11 -4.00 -7.85
N GLN A 120 -1.50 -5.27 -7.78
CA GLN A 120 -0.67 -6.36 -7.29
C GLN A 120 0.53 -6.61 -8.23
N HIS A 121 0.33 -6.73 -9.54
CA HIS A 121 1.42 -6.94 -10.49
C HIS A 121 2.36 -5.73 -10.62
N PHE A 122 1.86 -4.49 -10.50
CA PHE A 122 2.71 -3.30 -10.58
C PHE A 122 3.58 -3.13 -9.32
N LEU A 123 3.06 -3.49 -8.14
CA LEU A 123 3.82 -3.52 -6.89
C LEU A 123 4.89 -4.62 -6.89
N VAL A 124 4.56 -5.81 -7.38
CA VAL A 124 5.50 -6.93 -7.59
C VAL A 124 6.66 -6.52 -8.51
N LEU A 125 6.36 -5.82 -9.61
CA LEU A 125 7.37 -5.36 -10.58
C LEU A 125 8.30 -4.25 -10.06
N PHE A 126 7.80 -3.33 -9.22
CA PHE A 126 8.59 -2.18 -8.75
C PHE A 126 9.23 -2.39 -7.37
N PHE A 127 8.62 -3.17 -6.48
CA PHE A 127 9.10 -3.39 -5.12
C PHE A 127 9.68 -4.80 -4.91
N GLY A 128 9.71 -5.65 -5.93
CA GLY A 128 10.45 -6.92 -5.93
C GLY A 128 9.91 -7.96 -4.94
N ILE A 129 8.58 -8.02 -4.79
CA ILE A 129 7.87 -9.04 -4.00
C ILE A 129 7.33 -10.11 -4.95
#